data_AF-A0A7C9LAS6-F1
#
_entry.id   AF-A0A7C9LAS6-F1
#
_cell.length_a   1.000
_cell.length_b   1.000
_cell.length_c   1.000
_cell.angle_alpha   90.00
_cell.angle_beta   90.00
_cell.angle_gamma   90.00
#
_symmetry.space_group_name_H-M   'P 1'
#
loop_
_entity.id
_entity.type
_entity.pdbx_description
1 polymer ?
#
loop_
_entity_poly.entity_id
_entity_poly.type
_entity_poly.pdbx_seq_one_letter_code
_entity_poly.pdbx_strand_id
1 'polypeptide(L)' 'MQAVKIKPAEAAAIMGCSPQFVRIGLQQGKLDIGDAIKMSSIWTYNISAAALARRQGVTVEELEKKIRELRK' A
#
# COMPACT_ATOMS: atom_id res chain seq x y z
N MET A 1 -13.17 -13.34 2.01
CA MET A 1 -11.74 -13.09 2.26
C MET A 1 -11.62 -11.68 2.80
N GLN A 2 -11.22 -11.51 4.06
CA GLN A 2 -11.08 -10.17 4.65
C GLN A 2 -9.75 -9.59 4.17
N ALA A 3 -9.80 -8.56 3.34
CA ALA A 3 -8.60 -7.92 2.80
C ALA A 3 -7.78 -7.31 3.94
N VAL A 4 -6.49 -7.66 4.01
CA VAL A 4 -5.56 -7.05 4.97
C VAL A 4 -5.47 -5.56 4.67
N LYS A 5 -5.84 -4.71 5.64
CA LYS A 5 -5.72 -3.26 5.51
C LYS A 5 -4.24 -2.88 5.51
N ILE A 6 -3.74 -2.37 4.39
CA ILE A 6 -2.34 -1.94 4.24
C ILE A 6 -2.26 -0.42 4.44
N LYS A 7 -1.37 0.02 5.33
CA LYS A 7 -1.08 1.44 5.55
C LYS A 7 -0.07 1.95 4.50
N PRO A 8 -0.09 3.25 4.13
CA PRO A 8 0.91 3.81 3.23
C PRO A 8 2.36 3.61 3.70
N ALA A 9 2.60 3.60 5.01
CA ALA A 9 3.92 3.35 5.57
C ALA A 9 4.38 1.88 5.37
N GLU A 10 3.46 0.92 5.49
CA GLU A 10 3.75 -0.50 5.26
C GLU A 10 4.03 -0.75 3.77
N ALA A 11 3.21 -0.17 2.90
CA ALA A 11 3.45 -0.23 1.46
C ALA A 11 4.80 0.41 1.08
N ALA A 12 5.16 1.53 1.70
CA ALA A 12 6.43 2.21 1.45
C ALA A 12 7.65 1.37 1.89
N ALA A 13 7.57 0.73 3.06
CA ALA A 13 8.61 -0.17 3.54
C ALA A 13 8.82 -1.35 2.57
N ILE A 14 7.74 -1.92 2.05
CA ILE A 14 7.79 -3.01 1.07
C ILE A 14 8.37 -2.54 -0.27
N MET A 15 7.98 -1.34 -0.70
CA MET A 15 8.46 -0.73 -1.95
C MET A 15 9.89 -0.17 -1.85
N GLY A 16 10.49 -0.11 -0.66
CA GLY A 16 11.80 0.50 -0.43
C GLY A 16 11.81 2.01 -0.65
N CYS A 17 10.69 2.70 -0.44
CA CYS A 17 10.54 4.14 -0.67
C CYS A 17 10.01 4.88 0.56
N SER A 18 9.90 6.21 0.49
CA SER A 18 9.36 7.00 1.60
C SER A 18 7.82 6.89 1.67
N PRO A 19 7.20 6.93 2.86
CA PRO A 19 5.74 6.97 2.99
C PRO A 19 5.09 8.13 2.21
N GLN A 20 5.80 9.25 2.06
CA GLN A 20 5.33 10.40 1.31
C GLN A 20 5.28 10.13 -0.19
N PHE A 21 6.23 9.37 -0.75
CA PHE A 21 6.18 8.93 -2.15
C PHE A 21 4.91 8.12 -2.43
N VAL A 22 4.58 7.15 -1.56
CA VAL A 22 3.35 6.35 -1.71
C VAL A 22 2.10 7.23 -1.63
N ARG A 23 2.04 8.15 -0.66
CA ARG A 23 0.90 9.06 -0.52
C ARG A 23 0.72 9.93 -1.76
N ILE A 24 1.76 10.64 -2.20
CA ILE A 24 1.68 11.53 -3.36
C ILE A 24 1.37 10.74 -4.64
N GLY A 25 2.01 9.59 -4.82
CA GLY A 25 1.79 8.76 -6.00
C GLY A 25 0.35 8.23 -6.10
N LEU A 26 -0.26 7.85 -4.97
CA LEU A 26 -1.68 7.45 -4.92
C LEU A 26 -2.61 8.65 -5.14
N GLN A 27 -2.32 9.79 -4.52
CA GLN A 27 -3.11 11.02 -4.68
C GLN A 27 -3.11 11.54 -6.13
N GLN A 28 -2.01 11.35 -6.85
CA GLN A 28 -1.87 11.73 -8.26
C GLN A 28 -2.33 10.64 -9.23
N GLY A 29 -2.78 9.47 -8.75
CA GLY A 29 -3.16 8.33 -9.60
C GLY A 29 -1.99 7.74 -10.40
N LYS A 30 -0.74 7.98 -9.99
CA LYS A 30 0.48 7.48 -10.67
C LYS A 30 0.93 6.11 -10.17
N LEU A 31 0.41 5.67 -9.03
CA LEU A 31 0.71 4.38 -8.44
C LEU A 31 -0.46 3.42 -8.63
N ASP A 32 -0.29 2.44 -9.51
CA ASP A 32 -1.25 1.35 -9.71
C ASP A 32 -1.13 0.28 -8.61
N ILE A 33 -1.40 0.68 -7.36
CA ILE A 33 -1.42 -0.22 -6.18
C ILE A 33 -2.70 -0.07 -5.35
N GLY A 34 -3.60 0.83 -5.76
CA GLY A 34 -4.82 1.17 -5.05
C GLY A 34 -5.19 2.64 -5.24
N ASP A 35 -6.05 3.15 -4.37
CA ASP A 35 -6.64 4.47 -4.49
C ASP A 35 -6.36 5.34 -3.26
N ALA A 36 -6.26 6.65 -3.49
CA ALA A 36 -6.35 7.64 -2.44
C ALA A 36 -7.50 8.61 -2.77
N ILE A 37 -8.49 8.69 -1.89
CA ILE A 37 -9.62 9.59 -2.03
C ILE A 37 -9.57 10.63 -0.91
N LYS A 38 -9.63 11.91 -1.31
CA LYS A 38 -9.78 13.02 -0.37
C LYS A 38 -11.26 13.17 -0.06
N MET A 39 -11.66 12.83 1.16
CA MET A 39 -13.07 12.92 1.55
C MET A 39 -13.44 14.38 1.87
N SER A 40 -12.75 14.97 2.85
CA SER A 40 -12.91 16.37 3.23
C SER A 40 -11.51 16.95 3.46
N SER A 41 -11.08 17.12 4.71
CA SER A 41 -9.69 17.49 5.05
C SER A 41 -8.73 16.29 5.11
N ILE A 42 -9.26 15.06 5.14
CA ILE A 42 -8.50 13.84 5.35
C ILE A 42 -8.43 13.01 4.06
N TRP A 43 -7.24 12.48 3.79
CA TRP A 43 -7.01 11.49 2.76
C TRP A 43 -7.21 10.08 3.30
N THR A 44 -8.08 9.33 2.64
CA THR A 44 -8.26 7.90 2.89
C THR A 44 -7.54 7.11 1.82
N TYR A 45 -6.75 6.12 2.25
CA TYR A 45 -5.96 5.27 1.36
C TYR A 45 -6.56 3.86 1.38
N ASN A 46 -6.76 3.30 0.21
CA ASN A 46 -7.17 1.92 0.00
C ASN A 46 -6.12 1.24 -0.88
N ILE A 47 -5.23 0.46 -0.28
CA ILE A 47 -4.14 -0.21 -0.99
C ILE A 47 -4.50 -1.68 -1.16
N SER A 48 -4.48 -2.14 -2.42
CA SER A 48 -4.77 -3.54 -2.76
C SER A 48 -3.52 -4.39 -2.60
N ALA A 49 -3.61 -5.43 -1.76
CA ALA A 49 -2.52 -6.40 -1.57
C ALA A 49 -2.11 -7.06 -2.89
N ALA A 50 -3.08 -7.43 -3.73
CA ALA A 50 -2.81 -8.08 -5.01
C ALA A 50 -2.06 -7.15 -5.99
N ALA A 51 -2.44 -5.87 -6.05
CA ALA A 51 -1.76 -4.89 -6.92
C ALA A 51 -0.34 -4.59 -6.42
N LEU A 52 -0.17 -4.43 -5.10
CA LEU A 52 1.14 -4.22 -4.49
C LEU A 52 2.07 -5.43 -4.70
N ALA A 53 1.56 -6.65 -4.53
CA ALA A 53 2.29 -7.89 -4.76
C ALA A 53 2.73 -8.02 -6.22
N ARG A 54 1.82 -7.77 -7.16
CA ARG A 54 2.11 -7.76 -8.61
C ARG A 54 3.22 -6.77 -8.96
N ARG A 55 3.18 -5.56 -8.41
CA ARG A 55 4.20 -4.53 -8.65
C ARG A 55 5.58 -4.94 -8.13
N GLN A 56 5.63 -5.64 -7.01
CA GLN A 56 6.86 -6.09 -6.37
C GLN A 56 7.37 -7.44 -6.91
N GLY A 57 6.60 -8.12 -7.76
CA GLY A 57 6.95 -9.45 -8.26
C GLY A 57 6.94 -10.53 -7.16
N VAL A 58 6.15 -10.33 -6.10
CA VAL A 58 6.02 -11.28 -4.99
C VAL A 58 4.61 -11.88 -4.95
N THR A 59 4.47 -12.99 -4.24
CA THR A 59 3.15 -13.59 -3.97
C THR A 59 2.39 -12.77 -2.90
N VAL A 60 1.06 -12.93 -2.84
CA VAL A 60 0.24 -12.23 -1.84
C VAL A 60 0.58 -12.74 -0.43
N GLU A 61 0.88 -14.03 -0.31
CA GLU A 61 1.26 -14.68 0.94
C GLU A 61 2.58 -14.13 1.50
N GLU A 62 3.59 -13.94 0.65
CA GLU A 62 4.86 -13.32 1.05
C GLU A 62 4.68 -11.86 1.45
N LEU A 63 3.84 -11.12 0.72
CA LEU A 63 3.50 -9.74 1.05
C LEU A 63 2.83 -9.66 2.43
N GLU A 64 1.85 -10.52 2.69
CA GLU A 64 1.17 -10.58 3.97
C GLU A 64 2.13 -10.94 5.12
N LYS A 65 3.08 -11.85 4.88
CA LYS A 65 4.11 -12.20 5.87
C LYS A 65 4.98 -10.99 6.20
N LYS A 66 5.46 -10.26 5.19
CA LYS A 66 6.24 -9.02 5.38
C LYS A 66 5.45 -7.97 6.16
N ILE A 67 4.15 -7.80 5.86
CA ILE A 67 3.29 -6.87 6.60
C ILE A 67 3.15 -7.29 8.07
N ARG A 68 3.00 -8.59 8.36
CA ARG A 68 2.93 -9.10 9.73
C ARG A 68 4.25 -8.88 10.49
N GLU A 69 5.39 -9.05 9.82
CA GLU A 69 6.71 -8.78 10.39
C GLU A 69 6.90 -7.29 10.70
N LEU A 70 6.46 -6.39 9.82
CA LEU A 70 6.53 -4.93 10.03
C LEU A 70 5.64 -4.41 11.18
N ARG A 71 4.68 -5.22 11.65
CA ARG A 71 3.77 -4.87 12.76
C ARG A 71 4.23 -5.40 14.12
N LYS A 72 5.22 -6.28 14.14
CA LYS A 72 5.86 -6.73 15.38
C LYS A 72 6.78 -5.64 15.92
#